data_AF-A0A7V0ZNC4-F1
#
_entry.id   AF-A0A7V0ZNC4-F1
#
_cell.length_a   1.000
_cell.length_b   1.000
_cell.length_c   1.000
_cell.angle_alpha   90.00
_cell.angle_beta   90.00
_cell.angle_gamma   90.00
#
_symmetry.space_group_name_H-M   'P 1'
#
loop_
_entity.id
_entity.type
_entity.pdbx_description
1 polymer ?
#
loop_
_entity_poly.entity_id
_entity_poly.type
_entity_poly.pdbx_seq_one_letter_code
_entity_poly.pdbx_strand_id
1 'polypeptide(L)' 'KMPEISGKMVSDKLNNALATNAKILAGGDLGCLLNIAGRATRQGENIEVRHVAELLCGDLDGPAIGEGK' A
#
# COMPACT_ATOMS: atom_id res chain seq x y z
N LYS A 1 -0.94 1.53 -22.97
CA LYS A 1 -0.53 1.57 -21.55
C LYS A 1 0.50 2.69 -21.37
N MET A 2 0.50 3.40 -20.24
CA MET A 2 1.40 4.53 -19.95
C MET A 2 2.16 4.28 -18.62
N PRO A 3 3.13 3.35 -18.60
CA PRO A 3 3.74 2.85 -17.36
C PRO A 3 4.41 3.96 -16.54
N GLU A 4 5.08 4.90 -17.19
CA GLU A 4 5.75 6.04 -16.53
C GLU A 4 4.75 6.92 -15.76
N ILE A 5 3.59 7.19 -16.36
CA ILE A 5 2.55 8.02 -15.74
C ILE A 5 1.96 7.31 -14.53
N SER A 6 1.58 6.04 -14.68
CA SER A 6 1.06 5.25 -13.56
C SER A 6 2.09 5.05 -12.46
N GLY A 7 3.38 4.94 -12.80
CA GLY A 7 4.49 4.82 -11.87
C GLY A 7 4.68 6.08 -11.04
N LYS A 8 4.54 7.26 -11.66
CA LYS A 8 4.52 8.54 -10.93
C LYS A 8 3.31 8.64 -10.01
N MET A 9 2.11 8.32 -10.51
CA MET A 9 0.88 8.38 -9.72
C MET A 9 0.93 7.53 -8.44
N VAL A 10 1.47 6.30 -8.52
CA VAL A 10 1.58 5.44 -7.32
C VAL A 10 2.63 5.97 -6.35
N SER A 11 3.71 6.59 -6.86
CA SER A 11 4.71 7.25 -6.01
C SER A 11 4.11 8.43 -5.26
N ASP A 12 3.35 9.28 -5.94
CA ASP A 12 2.71 10.45 -5.33
C ASP A 12 1.71 10.03 -4.24
N LYS A 13 0.93 8.96 -4.47
CA LYS A 13 0.02 8.38 -3.46
C LYS A 13 0.78 7.92 -2.22
N LEU A 14 1.87 7.16 -2.42
CA LEU A 14 2.69 6.64 -1.32
C LEU A 14 3.34 7.78 -0.54
N ASN A 15 3.95 8.75 -1.21
CA ASN A 15 4.57 9.91 -0.58
C ASN A 15 3.58 10.71 0.25
N ASN A 16 2.36 10.92 -0.26
CA ASN A 16 1.31 11.62 0.48
C ASN A 16 0.89 10.83 1.74
N ALA A 17 0.81 9.50 1.66
CA ALA A 17 0.51 8.68 2.83
C ALA A 17 1.64 8.76 3.87
N LEU A 18 2.89 8.65 3.44
CA LEU A 18 4.06 8.76 4.33
C LEU A 18 4.15 10.13 5.00
N ALA A 19 3.82 11.21 4.30
CA ALA A 19 3.81 12.57 4.84
C ALA A 19 2.82 12.75 6.01
N THR A 20 1.80 11.89 6.13
CA THR A 20 0.87 11.90 7.27
C THR A 20 1.43 11.19 8.51
N ASN A 21 2.58 10.52 8.41
CA ASN A 21 3.12 9.58 9.41
C ASN A 21 2.17 8.39 9.71
N ALA A 22 1.28 8.06 8.78
CA ALA A 22 0.44 6.87 8.90
C ALA A 22 1.28 5.60 8.85
N LYS A 23 0.99 4.66 9.75
CA LYS A 23 1.58 3.32 9.76
C LYS A 23 0.86 2.34 8.84
N ILE A 24 -0.42 2.60 8.55
CA ILE A 24 -1.28 1.74 7.74
C ILE A 24 -1.95 2.60 6.65
N LEU A 25 -1.84 2.17 5.41
CA LEU A 25 -2.64 2.62 4.28
C LEU A 25 -3.69 1.55 3.98
N ALA A 26 -4.97 1.92 4.06
CA ALA A 26 -6.07 1.03 3.77
C ALA A 26 -6.92 1.48 2.57
N GLY A 27 -7.47 0.51 1.85
CA GLY A 27 -8.36 0.75 0.71
C GLY A 27 -9.25 -0.46 0.41
N GLY A 28 -10.11 -0.32 -0.60
CA GLY A 28 -11.07 -1.36 -1.01
C GLY A 28 -10.74 -2.05 -2.34
N ASP A 29 -9.70 -1.62 -3.06
CA ASP A 29 -9.34 -2.18 -4.36
C ASP A 29 -7.97 -2.89 -4.27
N LEU A 30 -7.99 -4.22 -4.33
CA LEU A 30 -6.77 -5.04 -4.24
C LEU A 30 -5.76 -4.71 -5.33
N GLY A 31 -6.21 -4.34 -6.53
CA GLY A 31 -5.31 -3.96 -7.63
C GLY A 31 -4.49 -2.70 -7.30
N CYS A 32 -5.14 -1.69 -6.76
CA CYS A 32 -4.50 -0.47 -6.27
C CYS A 32 -3.57 -0.76 -5.10
N LEU A 33 -4.03 -1.55 -4.13
CA LEU A 33 -3.24 -1.90 -2.94
C LEU A 33 -1.98 -2.68 -3.30
N LEU A 34 -2.06 -3.67 -4.19
CA LEU A 34 -0.90 -4.42 -4.69
C LEU A 34 0.13 -3.51 -5.39
N ASN A 35 -0.34 -2.53 -6.18
CA ASN A 35 0.55 -1.59 -6.84
C ASN A 35 1.27 -0.67 -5.84
N ILE A 36 0.54 -0.18 -4.83
CA ILE A 36 1.11 0.64 -3.75
C ILE A 36 2.10 -0.17 -2.91
N ALA A 37 1.71 -1.37 -2.46
CA ALA A 37 2.56 -2.26 -1.69
C ALA A 37 3.87 -2.57 -2.44
N GLY A 38 3.77 -2.98 -3.70
CA GLY A 38 4.94 -3.23 -4.53
C GLY A 38 5.82 -1.99 -4.74
N ARG A 39 5.23 -0.79 -4.77
CA ARG A 39 6.01 0.46 -4.82
C ARG A 39 6.72 0.74 -3.49
N ALA A 40 6.04 0.57 -2.37
CA ALA A 40 6.59 0.75 -1.02
C ALA A 40 7.78 -0.19 -0.79
N THR A 41 7.64 -1.48 -1.10
CA THR A 41 8.74 -2.46 -0.99
C THR A 41 9.96 -2.06 -1.82
N ARG A 42 9.75 -1.60 -3.07
CA ARG A 42 10.86 -1.18 -3.95
C ARG A 42 11.55 0.10 -3.47
N GLN A 43 10.84 0.95 -2.74
CA GLN A 43 11.39 2.18 -2.15
C GLN A 43 11.95 1.97 -0.74
N GLY A 44 11.77 0.78 -0.15
CA GLY A 44 12.21 0.47 1.21
C GLY A 44 11.39 1.18 2.29
N GLU A 45 10.16 1.57 1.97
CA GLU A 45 9.28 2.30 2.87
C GLU A 45 8.58 1.35 3.83
N ASN A 46 8.53 1.73 5.11
CA ASN A 46 7.94 0.93 6.18
C ASN A 46 6.51 1.41 6.49
N ILE A 47 5.57 1.09 5.59
CA ILE A 47 4.14 1.33 5.74
C ILE A 47 3.35 0.07 5.37
N GLU A 48 2.43 -0.34 6.23
CA GLU A 48 1.59 -1.50 5.97
C GLU A 48 0.48 -1.13 4.98
N VAL A 49 0.29 -1.96 3.96
CA VAL A 49 -0.83 -1.81 3.02
C VAL A 49 -1.86 -2.89 3.31
N ARG A 50 -3.08 -2.49 3.66
CA ARG A 50 -4.15 -3.38 4.12
C ARG A 50 -5.44 -3.17 3.33
N HIS A 51 -6.24 -4.21 3.19
CA HIS A 51 -7.62 -4.08 2.74
C HIS A 51 -8.51 -3.61 3.89
N VAL A 52 -9.52 -2.78 3.59
CA VAL A 52 -10.44 -2.25 4.61
C VAL A 52 -11.17 -3.38 5.38
N ALA A 53 -11.41 -4.52 4.74
CA ALA A 53 -12.02 -5.68 5.38
C ALA A 53 -11.14 -6.27 6.51
N GLU A 54 -9.81 -6.26 6.37
CA GLU A 54 -8.89 -6.73 7.43
C GLU A 54 -9.07 -5.87 8.69
N LEU A 55 -9.14 -4.54 8.51
CA LEU A 55 -9.37 -3.60 9.62
C LEU A 55 -10.73 -3.82 10.28
N LEU A 56 -11.79 -4.06 9.49
CA LEU A 56 -13.14 -4.24 10.00
C LEU A 56 -13.32 -5.59 10.72
N CYS A 57 -12.64 -6.63 10.25
CA CYS A 57 -12.63 -7.94 10.89
C CYS A 57 -11.70 -7.98 12.13
N GLY A 58 -10.80 -7.01 12.26
CA GLY A 58 -9.81 -6.97 13.34
C GLY A 58 -8.65 -7.95 13.16
N ASP A 59 -8.45 -8.48 11.94
CA ASP A 59 -7.40 -9.44 11.62
C ASP A 59 -6.19 -8.70 11.03
N LEU A 60 -5.28 -8.27 11.91
CA LEU A 60 -4.03 -7.58 11.56
C LEU A 60 -2.77 -8.39 11.90
N ASP A 61 -2.94 -9.59 12.46
CA ASP A 61 -1.84 -10.45 12.89
C ASP A 61 -1.15 -11.14 11.70
N GLY A 62 -1.85 -11.27 10.58
CA GLY A 62 -1.31 -11.75 9.31
C GLY A 62 -0.39 -10.74 8.62
N PRO A 63 0.44 -11.18 7.67
CA PRO A 63 1.30 -10.29 6.89
C PRO A 63 0.47 -9.27 6.10
N ALA A 64 0.96 -8.04 5.95
CA ALA A 64 0.29 -7.05 5.11
C ALA A 64 0.39 -7.44 3.62
N ILE A 65 -0.39 -6.75 2.78
CA ILE A 65 -0.37 -6.99 1.33
C ILE A 65 1.05 -6.75 0.81
N GLY A 66 1.62 -7.76 0.15
CA GLY A 66 2.99 -7.70 -0.40
C GLY A 66 4.09 -8.19 0.54
N GLU A 67 3.76 -8.63 1.75
CA GLU A 67 4.72 -9.12 2.76
C GLU A 67 4.69 -10.65 2.94
N GLY A 68 3.73 -11.36 2.34
CA GLY A 68 3.67 -12.82 2.32
C GLY A 68 4.79 -13.42 1.47
N LYS A 69 5.57 -14.34 2.04
CA LYS A 69 6.59 -15.14 1.32
C LYS A 69 5.97 -16.02 0.23
#